data_AF-A0A315T0I4-F1
#
_entry.id   AF-A0A315T0I4-F1
#
_cell.length_a   1.000
_cell.length_b   1.000
_cell.length_c   1.000
_cell.angle_alpha   90.00
_cell.angle_beta   90.00
_cell.angle_gamma   90.00
#
_symmetry.space_group_name_H-M   'P 1'
#
loop_
_entity.id
_entity.type
_entity.pdbx_description
1 polymer ?
#
loop_
_entity_poly.entity_id
_entity_poly.type
_entity_poly.pdbx_seq_one_letter_code
_entity_poly.pdbx_strand_id
1 'polypeptide(L)'
;MHVINALSSNFYEVECADKPASMWDVFPGWNAHDRFGIVIYEPLAALGATHLIQLACMCFYDIKPMRRSERKVYPEMFAIHVGGWWGGHGNFDFWPPRREIQVSDDHREILGAINDFGITRLALPERPARDLVHRRKEEDCALDRLATSIFYSPTGRVAQPDFTIRSNNPRSERDVQRNINPVQLSEQGFAQLQKSAVPIKESDADFTPRQIELNVNVTAAMREQAERNRTALKVDGLITEGYRFVDPAQSLKCL
;
A
#
# COMPACT_ATOMS: atom_id res chain seq x y z
N MET A 1 -7.61 4.22 -15.55
CA MET A 1 -6.57 3.38 -16.21
C MET A 1 -6.04 2.45 -15.14
N HIS A 2 -6.32 1.15 -15.25
CA HIS A 2 -6.10 0.18 -14.17
C HIS A 2 -4.62 -0.15 -13.94
N VAL A 3 -4.23 -0.38 -12.68
CA VAL A 3 -2.88 -0.85 -12.32
C VAL A 3 -2.54 -2.13 -13.08
N ILE A 4 -3.56 -2.98 -13.31
CA ILE A 4 -3.53 -4.22 -14.09
C ILE A 4 -2.83 -4.11 -15.45
N ASN A 5 -2.90 -2.95 -16.10
CA ASN A 5 -2.28 -2.66 -17.41
C ASN A 5 -1.29 -1.50 -17.33
N ALA A 6 -1.09 -0.92 -16.15
CA ALA A 6 -0.28 0.27 -15.96
C ALA A 6 1.05 0.02 -15.28
N LEU A 7 1.18 -1.08 -14.53
CA LEU A 7 2.42 -1.46 -13.86
C LEU A 7 2.86 -2.84 -14.33
N SER A 8 4.17 -3.03 -14.32
CA SER A 8 4.87 -4.26 -14.63
C SER A 8 6.01 -4.44 -13.64
N SER A 9 6.34 -5.68 -13.29
CA SER A 9 7.43 -5.98 -12.35
C SER A 9 8.80 -5.46 -12.83
N ASN A 10 9.01 -5.37 -14.15
CA ASN A 10 10.24 -4.79 -14.73
C ASN A 10 10.38 -3.26 -14.56
N PHE A 11 9.39 -2.57 -13.98
CA PHE A 11 9.52 -1.16 -13.63
C PHE A 11 10.35 -0.95 -12.36
N TYR A 12 10.60 -2.02 -11.61
CA TYR A 12 11.22 -1.96 -10.30
C TYR A 12 12.51 -2.77 -10.30
N GLU A 13 13.53 -2.16 -9.72
CA GLU A 13 14.81 -2.77 -9.41
C GLU A 13 14.84 -2.95 -7.89
N VAL A 14 14.96 -4.20 -7.46
CA VAL A 14 15.06 -4.55 -6.04
C VAL A 14 16.52 -4.84 -5.73
N GLU A 15 16.99 -4.30 -4.61
CA GLU A 15 18.32 -4.58 -4.10
C GLU A 15 18.24 -4.99 -2.63
N CYS A 16 18.77 -6.16 -2.29
CA CYS A 16 18.84 -6.68 -0.93
C CYS A 16 20.32 -6.84 -0.55
N ALA A 17 20.76 -6.24 0.56
CA ALA A 17 22.16 -6.27 1.00
C ALA A 17 23.16 -5.95 -0.15
N ASP A 18 22.89 -4.87 -0.87
CA ASP A 18 23.68 -4.36 -2.02
C ASP A 18 23.80 -5.34 -3.20
N LYS A 19 22.86 -6.29 -3.33
CA LYS A 19 22.81 -7.26 -4.43
C LYS A 19 21.49 -7.18 -5.18
N PRO A 20 21.52 -7.31 -6.52
CA PRO A 20 20.30 -7.43 -7.31
C PRO A 20 19.41 -8.55 -6.78
N ALA A 21 18.14 -8.23 -6.59
CA ALA A 21 17.11 -9.11 -6.07
C ALA A 21 15.83 -8.94 -6.89
N SER A 22 14.78 -9.62 -6.47
CA SER A 22 13.46 -9.60 -7.11
C SER A 22 12.34 -9.40 -6.08
N MET A 23 11.12 -9.20 -6.56
CA MET A 23 9.94 -9.18 -5.69
C MET A 23 9.71 -10.47 -4.91
N TRP A 24 10.26 -11.60 -5.39
CA TRP A 24 10.16 -12.88 -4.71
C TRP A 24 11.11 -12.98 -3.52
N ASP A 25 12.16 -12.17 -3.50
CA ASP A 25 13.05 -12.04 -2.34
C ASP A 25 12.44 -11.13 -1.27
N VAL A 26 11.62 -10.15 -1.68
CA VAL A 26 10.82 -9.31 -0.76
C VAL A 26 9.65 -10.10 -0.17
N PHE A 27 8.97 -10.89 -1.00
CA PHE A 27 7.83 -11.70 -0.58
C PHE A 27 8.05 -13.19 -0.90
N PRO A 28 8.90 -13.88 -0.11
CA PRO A 28 9.21 -15.28 -0.34
C PRO A 28 7.97 -16.16 -0.20
N GLY A 29 7.82 -17.09 -1.14
CA GLY A 29 6.71 -18.04 -1.17
C GLY A 29 5.35 -17.40 -1.46
N TRP A 30 5.31 -16.25 -2.15
CA TRP A 30 4.03 -15.63 -2.49
C TRP A 30 3.12 -16.60 -3.27
N ASN A 31 1.88 -16.76 -2.84
CA ASN A 31 0.89 -17.67 -3.44
C ASN A 31 -0.44 -16.96 -3.79
N ALA A 32 -1.35 -17.68 -4.44
CA ALA A 32 -2.60 -17.10 -4.95
C ALA A 32 -3.56 -16.60 -3.85
N HIS A 33 -3.39 -17.02 -2.60
CA HIS A 33 -4.23 -16.65 -1.46
C HIS A 33 -3.61 -15.56 -0.58
N ASP A 34 -2.39 -15.13 -0.87
CA ASP A 34 -1.73 -14.10 -0.09
C ASP A 34 -2.45 -12.75 -0.23
N ARG A 35 -2.45 -12.04 0.91
CA ARG A 35 -3.08 -10.76 1.13
C ARG A 35 -2.06 -9.80 1.72
N PHE A 36 -1.98 -8.60 1.14
CA PHE A 36 -1.11 -7.54 1.62
C PHE A 36 -1.91 -6.54 2.44
N GLY A 37 -1.41 -6.19 3.62
CA GLY A 37 -1.99 -5.17 4.49
C GLY A 37 -0.98 -4.06 4.73
N ILE A 38 -1.43 -2.81 4.71
CA ILE A 38 -0.64 -1.66 5.15
C ILE A 38 -1.35 -0.93 6.29
N VAL A 39 -0.63 -0.66 7.38
CA VAL A 39 -1.12 0.11 8.52
C VAL A 39 -0.65 1.56 8.40
N ILE A 40 -1.54 2.53 8.60
CA ILE A 40 -1.30 3.96 8.34
C ILE A 40 -1.69 4.77 9.59
N TYR A 41 -0.74 5.49 10.18
CA TYR A 41 -0.95 6.26 11.41
C TYR A 41 -1.00 7.77 11.20
N GLU A 42 -0.59 8.27 10.04
CA GLU A 42 -0.49 9.70 9.78
C GLU A 42 -0.81 10.06 8.32
N PRO A 43 -1.22 11.31 8.03
CA PRO A 43 -1.62 11.76 6.71
C PRO A 43 -0.61 11.39 5.61
N LEU A 44 -1.09 10.70 4.59
CA LEU A 44 -0.34 10.31 3.40
C LEU A 44 0.90 9.43 3.67
N ALA A 45 1.03 8.82 4.84
CA ALA A 45 2.22 8.03 5.19
C ALA A 45 2.48 6.85 4.25
N ALA A 46 1.43 6.19 3.74
CA ALA A 46 1.60 5.10 2.79
C ALA A 46 2.26 5.53 1.46
N LEU A 47 2.39 6.84 1.20
CA LEU A 47 3.20 7.35 0.08
C LEU A 47 4.71 7.09 0.24
N GLY A 48 5.17 6.78 1.45
CA GLY A 48 6.52 6.28 1.70
C GLY A 48 6.71 4.79 1.42
N ALA A 49 5.64 4.08 1.04
CA ALA A 49 5.68 2.64 0.74
C ALA A 49 5.06 2.30 -0.62
N THR A 50 5.00 3.25 -1.55
CA THR A 50 4.30 3.04 -2.82
C THR A 50 4.95 1.99 -3.70
N HIS A 51 6.28 1.90 -3.71
CA HIS A 51 6.96 0.85 -4.47
C HIS A 51 6.65 -0.53 -3.87
N LEU A 52 6.63 -0.66 -2.54
CA LEU A 52 6.24 -1.91 -1.87
C LEU A 52 4.79 -2.32 -2.17
N ILE A 53 3.86 -1.37 -2.10
CA ILE A 53 2.44 -1.54 -2.47
C ILE A 53 2.34 -2.04 -3.93
N GLN A 54 3.02 -1.34 -4.85
CA GLN A 54 2.99 -1.67 -6.27
C GLN A 54 3.66 -3.03 -6.55
N LEU A 55 4.72 -3.39 -5.82
CA LEU A 55 5.38 -4.68 -5.92
C LEU A 55 4.47 -5.83 -5.46
N ALA A 56 3.78 -5.66 -4.32
CA ALA A 56 2.77 -6.62 -3.85
C ALA A 56 1.62 -6.80 -4.84
N CYS A 57 1.19 -5.70 -5.48
CA CYS A 57 0.21 -5.74 -6.57
C CYS A 57 0.73 -6.57 -7.76
N MET A 58 2.01 -6.46 -8.12
CA MET A 58 2.60 -7.28 -9.18
C MET A 58 2.68 -8.74 -8.76
N CYS A 59 3.09 -9.07 -7.53
CA CYS A 59 3.06 -10.45 -7.04
C CYS A 59 1.66 -11.07 -7.16
N PHE A 60 0.61 -10.33 -6.78
CA PHE A 60 -0.78 -10.79 -6.89
C PHE A 60 -1.20 -11.15 -8.32
N TYR A 61 -0.80 -10.35 -9.31
CA TYR A 61 -1.14 -10.60 -10.69
C TYR A 61 -0.24 -11.65 -11.34
N ASP A 62 1.05 -11.63 -11.06
CA ASP A 62 2.05 -12.46 -11.72
C ASP A 62 1.98 -13.92 -11.24
N ILE A 63 1.56 -14.17 -9.99
CA ILE A 63 1.30 -15.54 -9.51
C ILE A 63 0.08 -16.20 -10.18
N LYS A 64 -0.86 -15.40 -10.71
CA LYS A 64 -2.03 -15.89 -11.42
C LYS A 64 -2.40 -14.94 -12.58
N PRO A 65 -1.68 -15.00 -13.72
CA PRO A 65 -1.80 -14.03 -14.82
C PRO A 65 -3.21 -13.88 -15.40
N MET A 66 -4.06 -14.91 -15.31
CA MET A 66 -5.48 -14.85 -15.71
C MET A 66 -6.27 -13.74 -15.01
N ARG A 67 -5.80 -13.26 -13.84
CA ARG A 67 -6.35 -12.10 -13.14
C ARG A 67 -6.25 -10.82 -13.98
N ARG A 68 -5.27 -10.73 -14.88
CA ARG A 68 -5.10 -9.60 -15.81
C ARG A 68 -6.05 -9.65 -17.01
N SER A 69 -6.33 -10.85 -17.51
CA SER A 69 -7.02 -11.04 -18.80
C SER A 69 -8.50 -11.44 -18.69
N GLU A 70 -8.83 -12.38 -17.80
CA GLU A 70 -10.13 -13.08 -17.83
C GLU A 70 -11.07 -12.65 -16.70
N ARG A 71 -10.51 -12.47 -15.50
CA ARG A 71 -11.25 -12.02 -14.32
C ARG A 71 -10.51 -10.82 -13.78
N LYS A 72 -10.93 -9.62 -14.19
CA LYS A 72 -10.32 -8.33 -13.81
C LYS A 72 -10.59 -8.03 -12.33
N VAL A 73 -9.97 -8.82 -11.46
CA VAL A 73 -10.07 -8.70 -10.01
C VAL A 73 -9.00 -7.74 -9.54
N TYR A 74 -9.37 -6.79 -8.68
CA TYR A 74 -8.40 -5.95 -7.99
C TYR A 74 -7.61 -6.79 -6.96
N PRO A 75 -6.33 -6.44 -6.70
CA PRO A 75 -5.49 -7.14 -5.73
C PRO A 75 -6.14 -7.25 -4.36
N GLU A 76 -5.96 -8.36 -3.66
CA GLU A 76 -6.40 -8.51 -2.26
C GLU A 76 -5.44 -7.74 -1.34
N MET A 77 -5.54 -6.41 -1.38
CA MET A 77 -4.74 -5.45 -0.64
C MET A 77 -5.63 -4.61 0.26
N PHE A 78 -5.15 -4.32 1.47
CA PHE A 78 -5.95 -3.67 2.50
C PHE A 78 -5.17 -2.52 3.16
N ALA A 79 -5.81 -1.37 3.32
CA ALA A 79 -5.28 -0.23 4.04
C ALA A 79 -6.04 -0.05 5.36
N ILE A 80 -5.31 -0.06 6.47
CA ILE A 80 -5.84 0.08 7.82
C ILE A 80 -5.38 1.43 8.35
N HIS A 81 -6.27 2.41 8.34
CA HIS A 81 -6.01 3.73 8.91
C HIS A 81 -6.28 3.73 10.41
N VAL A 82 -5.35 4.26 11.19
CA VAL A 82 -5.39 4.22 12.66
C VAL A 82 -5.67 5.61 13.20
N GLY A 83 -6.74 5.76 13.97
CA GLY A 83 -7.09 7.01 14.67
C GLY A 83 -7.73 8.10 13.79
N GLY A 84 -7.74 7.96 12.47
CA GLY A 84 -8.34 8.93 11.54
C GLY A 84 -8.26 8.45 10.09
N TRP A 85 -8.84 9.20 9.16
CA TRP A 85 -8.64 8.98 7.72
C TRP A 85 -7.42 9.76 7.22
N TRP A 86 -6.44 9.06 6.65
CA TRP A 86 -5.14 9.63 6.33
C TRP A 86 -4.84 9.74 4.83
N GLY A 87 -5.88 9.92 4.01
CA GLY A 87 -5.80 10.01 2.56
C GLY A 87 -6.26 8.74 1.87
N GLY A 88 -6.95 8.88 0.75
CA GLY A 88 -7.51 7.73 0.04
C GLY A 88 -6.51 7.10 -0.92
N HIS A 89 -6.31 5.79 -0.80
CA HIS A 89 -5.32 5.03 -1.59
C HIS A 89 -5.94 4.35 -2.82
N GLY A 90 -7.16 4.75 -3.20
CA GLY A 90 -7.93 4.13 -4.27
C GLY A 90 -7.16 4.02 -5.59
N ASN A 91 -6.25 4.96 -5.91
CA ASN A 91 -5.43 4.89 -7.12
C ASN A 91 -4.49 3.67 -7.16
N PHE A 92 -4.11 3.11 -6.00
CA PHE A 92 -3.30 1.89 -5.88
C PHE A 92 -4.12 0.59 -5.83
N ASP A 93 -5.39 0.65 -6.22
CA ASP A 93 -6.34 -0.49 -6.24
C ASP A 93 -6.77 -1.01 -4.85
N PHE A 94 -6.68 -0.17 -3.81
CA PHE A 94 -7.42 -0.38 -2.55
C PHE A 94 -8.92 -0.10 -2.77
N TRP A 95 -9.58 -1.02 -3.48
CA TRP A 95 -10.98 -0.94 -3.89
C TRP A 95 -11.58 -2.34 -3.99
N PRO A 96 -12.84 -2.61 -3.62
CA PRO A 96 -13.93 -1.69 -3.21
C PRO A 96 -13.77 -1.08 -1.80
N PRO A 97 -14.67 -0.17 -1.33
CA PRO A 97 -14.49 0.58 -0.08
C PRO A 97 -14.11 -0.25 1.14
N ARG A 98 -14.59 -1.49 1.24
CA ARG A 98 -14.24 -2.44 2.33
C ARG A 98 -12.74 -2.81 2.43
N ARG A 99 -11.91 -2.38 1.47
CA ARG A 99 -10.45 -2.63 1.45
C ARG A 99 -9.64 -1.48 2.05
N GLU A 100 -10.30 -0.39 2.43
CA GLU A 100 -9.67 0.72 3.12
C GLU A 100 -10.56 1.07 4.31
N ILE A 101 -10.10 0.79 5.52
CA ILE A 101 -10.89 0.94 6.75
C ILE A 101 -10.20 1.86 7.75
N GLN A 102 -10.96 2.32 8.74
CA GLN A 102 -10.45 3.04 9.89
C GLN A 102 -10.71 2.20 11.14
N VAL A 103 -9.72 2.17 12.02
CA VAL A 103 -9.81 1.63 13.38
C VAL A 103 -9.38 2.72 14.38
N SER A 104 -9.69 2.54 15.67
CA SER A 104 -9.12 3.42 16.69
C SER A 104 -7.62 3.16 16.89
N ASP A 105 -6.94 4.01 17.65
CA ASP A 105 -5.53 3.81 18.05
C ASP A 105 -5.35 2.74 19.15
N ASP A 106 -6.38 1.92 19.39
CA ASP A 106 -6.25 0.71 20.21
C ASP A 106 -5.56 -0.40 19.40
N HIS A 107 -4.35 -0.77 19.81
CA HIS A 107 -3.56 -1.83 19.19
C HIS A 107 -4.32 -3.17 19.02
N ARG A 108 -5.32 -3.42 19.86
CA ARG A 108 -6.18 -4.62 19.77
C ARG A 108 -7.17 -4.54 18.61
N GLU A 109 -7.64 -3.35 18.24
CA GLU A 109 -8.48 -3.18 17.04
C GLU A 109 -7.64 -3.26 15.76
N ILE A 110 -6.42 -2.73 15.80
CA ILE A 110 -5.47 -2.84 14.68
C ILE A 110 -5.15 -4.31 14.41
N LEU A 111 -4.81 -5.08 15.45
CA LEU A 111 -4.57 -6.52 15.31
C LEU A 111 -5.83 -7.28 14.87
N GLY A 112 -7.01 -6.90 15.39
CA GLY A 112 -8.29 -7.47 14.95
C GLY A 112 -8.51 -7.28 13.45
N ALA A 113 -8.28 -6.08 12.92
CA ALA A 113 -8.37 -5.81 11.48
C ALA A 113 -7.36 -6.63 10.65
N ILE A 114 -6.12 -6.76 11.13
CA ILE A 114 -5.10 -7.61 10.48
C ILE A 114 -5.61 -9.06 10.38
N ASN A 115 -6.24 -9.57 11.45
CA ASN A 115 -6.79 -10.92 11.50
C ASN A 115 -8.05 -11.08 10.66
N ASP A 116 -8.99 -10.14 10.72
CA ASP A 116 -10.25 -10.18 9.97
C ASP A 116 -10.03 -10.17 8.46
N PHE A 117 -9.02 -9.41 8.00
CA PHE A 117 -8.62 -9.43 6.60
C PHE A 117 -7.73 -10.61 6.23
N GLY A 118 -7.28 -11.41 7.20
CA GLY A 118 -6.39 -12.54 6.97
C GLY A 118 -5.08 -12.10 6.31
N ILE A 119 -4.48 -11.01 6.77
CA ILE A 119 -3.25 -10.47 6.20
C ILE A 119 -2.11 -11.49 6.35
N THR A 120 -1.39 -11.71 5.25
CA THR A 120 -0.24 -12.63 5.19
C THR A 120 1.08 -11.87 5.01
N ARG A 121 1.02 -10.68 4.40
CA ARG A 121 2.16 -9.79 4.15
C ARG A 121 1.82 -8.42 4.73
N LEU A 122 2.52 -8.00 5.77
CA LEU A 122 2.19 -6.80 6.54
C LEU A 122 3.24 -5.72 6.34
N ALA A 123 2.81 -4.52 5.95
CA ALA A 123 3.60 -3.30 6.00
C ALA A 123 3.08 -2.40 7.13
N LEU A 124 3.97 -1.93 7.99
CA LEU A 124 3.64 -0.98 9.06
C LEU A 124 4.79 0.03 9.21
N PRO A 125 4.52 1.28 9.64
CA PRO A 125 5.59 2.23 9.82
C PRO A 125 6.52 1.79 10.95
N GLU A 126 7.80 2.12 10.82
CA GLU A 126 8.77 1.88 11.88
C GLU A 126 8.38 2.68 13.14
N ARG A 127 8.06 1.95 14.21
CA ARG A 127 7.66 2.51 15.51
C ARG A 127 8.36 1.75 16.64
N PRO A 128 8.60 2.39 17.79
CA PRO A 128 9.16 1.70 18.95
C PRO A 128 8.31 0.50 19.36
N ALA A 129 8.97 -0.60 19.70
CA ALA A 129 8.29 -1.75 20.26
C ALA A 129 7.75 -1.42 21.65
N ARG A 130 6.56 -1.93 21.94
CA ARG A 130 5.84 -1.74 23.20
C ARG A 130 5.51 -3.09 23.82
N ASP A 131 5.35 -3.10 25.14
CA ASP A 131 4.76 -4.24 25.84
C ASP A 131 3.23 -4.13 25.70
N LEU A 132 2.66 -4.94 24.80
CA LEU A 132 1.26 -4.87 24.41
C LEU A 132 0.53 -6.13 24.87
N VAL A 133 -0.69 -5.96 25.39
CA VAL A 133 -1.54 -7.07 25.82
C VAL A 133 -2.74 -7.21 24.89
N HIS A 134 -2.65 -8.14 23.93
CA HIS A 134 -3.74 -8.39 22.99
C HIS A 134 -4.84 -9.27 23.58
N ARG A 135 -5.98 -9.34 22.88
CA ARG A 135 -7.05 -10.27 23.24
C ARG A 135 -6.54 -11.70 23.06
N ARG A 136 -7.08 -12.63 23.85
CA ARG A 136 -6.66 -14.04 23.82
C ARG A 136 -6.70 -14.57 22.39
N LYS A 137 -5.63 -15.25 21.98
CA LYS A 137 -5.47 -15.90 20.66
C LYS A 137 -5.35 -14.97 19.46
N GLU A 138 -5.46 -13.66 19.59
CA GLU A 138 -5.28 -12.74 18.45
C GLU A 138 -3.83 -12.75 17.93
N GLU A 139 -2.84 -12.76 18.83
CA GLU A 139 -1.42 -12.86 18.45
C GLU A 139 -1.11 -14.18 17.77
N ASP A 140 -1.46 -15.31 18.40
CA ASP A 140 -1.27 -16.66 17.84
C ASP A 140 -1.90 -16.77 16.44
N CYS A 141 -3.12 -16.25 16.26
CA CYS A 141 -3.81 -16.22 14.97
C CYS A 141 -3.04 -15.42 13.91
N ALA A 142 -2.49 -14.27 14.26
CA ALA A 142 -1.71 -13.45 13.34
C ALA A 142 -0.37 -14.13 13.01
N LEU A 143 0.32 -14.70 14.00
CA LEU A 143 1.62 -15.36 13.81
C LEU A 143 1.53 -16.67 13.02
N ASP A 144 0.40 -17.37 13.09
CA ASP A 144 0.13 -18.56 12.27
C ASP A 144 0.09 -18.24 10.77
N ARG A 145 -0.34 -17.03 10.39
CA ARG A 145 -0.55 -16.63 8.98
C ARG A 145 0.45 -15.64 8.41
N LEU A 146 1.03 -14.78 9.26
CA LEU A 146 1.94 -13.74 8.80
C LEU A 146 3.25 -14.38 8.33
N ALA A 147 3.47 -14.33 7.03
CA ALA A 147 4.65 -14.89 6.39
C ALA A 147 5.73 -13.82 6.14
N THR A 148 5.36 -12.55 6.04
CA THR A 148 6.31 -11.44 5.87
C THR A 148 5.80 -10.20 6.60
N SER A 149 6.65 -9.56 7.39
CA SER A 149 6.41 -8.23 7.95
C SER A 149 7.53 -7.28 7.56
N ILE A 150 7.18 -6.06 7.17
CA ILE A 150 8.11 -5.06 6.63
C ILE A 150 7.83 -3.72 7.30
N PHE A 151 8.88 -3.11 7.85
CA PHE A 151 8.83 -1.71 8.25
C PHE A 151 9.06 -0.80 7.05
N TYR A 152 8.21 0.22 6.96
CA TYR A 152 8.39 1.35 6.06
C TYR A 152 8.53 2.65 6.85
N SER A 153 8.91 3.72 6.16
CA SER A 153 8.92 5.07 6.71
C SER A 153 7.94 5.94 5.91
N PRO A 154 7.14 6.82 6.54
CA PRO A 154 6.29 7.77 5.84
C PRO A 154 7.02 8.65 4.82
N THR A 155 8.32 8.85 5.00
CA THR A 155 9.17 9.61 4.07
C THR A 155 9.75 8.75 2.94
N GLY A 156 9.59 7.41 3.00
CA GLY A 156 10.21 6.43 2.11
C GLY A 156 11.69 6.15 2.41
N ARG A 157 12.21 6.68 3.52
CA ARG A 157 13.59 6.48 4.00
C ARG A 157 13.58 5.81 5.37
N VAL A 158 13.84 4.51 5.38
CA VAL A 158 14.20 3.78 6.60
C VAL A 158 15.71 3.87 6.81
N ALA A 159 16.16 4.04 8.06
CA ALA A 159 17.58 4.04 8.38
C ALA A 159 18.14 2.61 8.25
N GLN A 160 19.27 2.45 7.55
CA GLN A 160 19.90 1.15 7.29
C GLN A 160 18.90 0.13 6.72
N PRO A 161 18.33 0.38 5.53
CA PRO A 161 17.34 -0.52 4.96
C PRO A 161 17.97 -1.88 4.64
N ASP A 162 17.23 -2.96 4.89
CA ASP A 162 17.63 -4.32 4.48
C ASP A 162 17.51 -4.48 2.96
N PHE A 163 16.56 -3.76 2.36
CA PHE A 163 16.36 -3.72 0.93
C PHE A 163 15.82 -2.38 0.45
N THR A 164 16.09 -2.08 -0.81
CA THR A 164 15.55 -0.90 -1.50
C THR A 164 14.77 -1.33 -2.73
N ILE A 165 13.78 -0.51 -3.10
CA ILE A 165 13.07 -0.64 -4.36
C ILE A 165 13.22 0.67 -5.12
N ARG A 166 13.90 0.63 -6.26
CA ARG A 166 14.05 1.75 -7.19
C ARG A 166 13.10 1.57 -8.36
N SER A 167 12.44 2.64 -8.78
CA SER A 167 11.64 2.64 -9.99
C SER A 167 12.41 3.23 -11.16
N ASN A 168 12.46 2.50 -12.28
CA ASN A 168 13.08 2.94 -13.53
C ASN A 168 12.06 3.45 -14.56
N ASN A 169 10.78 3.54 -14.19
CA ASN A 169 9.72 3.95 -15.11
C ASN A 169 8.85 5.07 -14.52
N PRO A 170 8.72 6.23 -15.19
CA PRO A 170 7.92 7.36 -14.67
C PRO A 170 6.43 7.04 -14.49
N ARG A 171 5.94 5.95 -15.09
CA ARG A 171 4.55 5.51 -14.93
C ARG A 171 4.22 5.05 -13.51
N SER A 172 5.21 4.59 -12.75
CA SER A 172 5.07 4.25 -11.32
C SER A 172 4.62 5.45 -10.47
N GLU A 173 5.05 6.66 -10.84
CA GLU A 173 4.77 7.89 -10.10
C GLU A 173 3.38 8.48 -10.37
N ARG A 174 2.72 8.07 -11.46
CA ARG A 174 1.45 8.68 -11.85
C ARG A 174 0.39 8.56 -10.76
N ASP A 175 0.26 7.36 -10.19
CA ASP A 175 -0.75 7.10 -9.18
C ASP A 175 -0.36 7.76 -7.84
N VAL A 176 0.94 7.88 -7.54
CA VAL A 176 1.45 8.69 -6.42
C VAL A 176 0.98 10.14 -6.54
N GLN A 177 1.20 10.77 -7.70
CA GLN A 177 0.80 12.16 -7.94
C GLN A 177 -0.71 12.37 -7.84
N ARG A 178 -1.53 11.37 -8.21
CA ARG A 178 -2.99 11.43 -8.06
C ARG A 178 -3.47 11.27 -6.62
N ASN A 179 -2.68 10.66 -5.73
CA ASN A 179 -2.99 10.63 -4.30
C ASN A 179 -2.61 11.96 -3.64
N ILE A 180 -1.44 12.50 -3.98
CA ILE A 180 -0.98 13.81 -3.49
C ILE A 180 -1.92 14.92 -3.97
N ASN A 181 -2.28 14.90 -5.25
CA ASN A 181 -3.10 15.91 -5.91
C ASN A 181 -4.32 15.23 -6.57
N PRO A 182 -5.35 14.87 -5.79
CA PRO A 182 -6.54 14.21 -6.32
C PRO A 182 -7.26 15.15 -7.28
N VAL A 183 -7.25 14.77 -8.56
CA VAL A 183 -7.97 15.51 -9.60
C VAL A 183 -9.45 15.22 -9.45
N GLN A 184 -10.26 16.26 -9.24
CA GLN A 184 -11.71 16.13 -9.36
C GLN A 184 -12.05 15.91 -10.84
N LEU A 185 -12.68 14.77 -11.14
CA LEU A 185 -13.21 14.53 -12.47
C LEU A 185 -14.35 15.53 -12.74
N SER A 186 -14.30 16.22 -13.88
CA SER A 186 -15.43 16.99 -14.35
C SER A 186 -16.60 16.05 -14.73
N GLU A 187 -17.83 16.57 -14.76
CA GLU A 187 -19.00 15.82 -15.22
C GLU A 187 -18.79 15.19 -16.60
N GLN A 188 -18.14 15.93 -17.51
CA GLN A 188 -17.78 15.45 -18.85
C GLN A 188 -16.75 14.31 -18.78
N GLY A 189 -15.74 14.41 -17.91
CA GLY A 189 -14.78 13.34 -17.67
C GLY A 189 -15.44 12.07 -17.13
N PHE A 190 -16.38 12.23 -16.20
CA PHE A 190 -17.15 11.11 -15.64
C PHE A 190 -18.03 10.42 -16.69
N ALA A 191 -18.78 11.20 -17.48
CA ALA A 191 -19.60 10.68 -18.57
C ALA A 191 -18.78 9.95 -19.66
N GLN A 192 -17.53 10.38 -19.89
CA GLN A 192 -16.62 9.70 -20.81
C GLN A 192 -16.10 8.37 -20.24
N LEU A 193 -15.83 8.30 -18.93
CA LEU A 193 -15.41 7.07 -18.27
C LEU A 193 -16.52 6.01 -18.23
N GLN A 194 -17.78 6.42 -18.03
CA GLN A 194 -18.94 5.52 -18.07
C GLN A 194 -19.17 4.88 -19.45
N LYS A 195 -18.69 5.52 -20.53
CA LYS A 195 -18.74 4.95 -21.89
C LYS A 195 -17.67 3.89 -22.14
N SER A 196 -16.77 3.63 -21.19
CA SER A 196 -15.76 2.59 -21.33
C SER A 196 -16.41 1.20 -21.28
N ALA A 197 -16.05 0.34 -22.23
CA ALA A 197 -16.53 -1.05 -22.28
C ALA A 197 -16.03 -1.91 -21.09
N VAL A 198 -15.07 -1.40 -20.31
CA VAL A 198 -14.54 -2.06 -19.12
C VAL A 198 -14.87 -1.18 -17.92
N PRO A 199 -15.69 -1.65 -16.96
CA PRO A 199 -15.95 -0.92 -15.73
C PRO A 199 -14.63 -0.57 -15.04
N ILE A 200 -14.48 0.69 -14.65
CA ILE A 200 -13.34 1.14 -13.87
C ILE A 200 -13.83 1.68 -12.53
N LYS A 201 -13.03 1.53 -11.45
CA LYS A 201 -13.41 2.04 -10.12
C LYS A 201 -13.76 3.52 -10.17
N GLU A 202 -13.07 4.32 -10.98
CA GLU A 202 -13.34 5.76 -11.11
C GLU A 202 -14.68 6.10 -11.76
N SER A 203 -15.36 5.12 -12.38
CA SER A 203 -16.74 5.25 -12.88
C SER A 203 -17.81 4.75 -11.90
N ASP A 204 -17.39 4.12 -10.80
CA ASP A 204 -18.29 3.69 -9.73
C ASP A 204 -18.84 4.90 -8.98
N ALA A 205 -20.14 4.88 -8.66
CA ALA A 205 -20.82 5.97 -7.96
C ALA A 205 -20.22 6.21 -6.57
N ASP A 206 -19.69 5.17 -5.94
CA ASP A 206 -19.13 5.24 -4.59
C ASP A 206 -17.69 5.76 -4.57
N PHE A 207 -16.98 5.77 -5.71
CA PHE A 207 -15.54 6.04 -5.72
C PHE A 207 -15.21 7.46 -5.31
N THR A 208 -15.79 8.47 -5.96
CA THR A 208 -15.51 9.88 -5.66
C THR A 208 -15.95 10.27 -4.24
N PRO A 209 -17.18 9.95 -3.78
CA PRO A 209 -17.58 10.20 -2.40
C PRO A 209 -16.62 9.56 -1.39
N ARG A 210 -16.20 8.32 -1.64
CA ARG A 210 -15.24 7.63 -0.78
C ARG A 210 -13.88 8.31 -0.75
N GLN A 211 -13.36 8.76 -1.90
CA GLN A 211 -12.10 9.50 -1.94
C GLN A 211 -12.19 10.83 -1.17
N ILE A 212 -13.33 11.52 -1.19
CA ILE A 212 -13.54 12.75 -0.41
C ILE A 212 -13.48 12.44 1.09
N GLU A 213 -14.22 11.42 1.54
CA GLU A 213 -14.23 11.00 2.95
C GLU A 213 -12.83 10.64 3.45
N LEU A 214 -12.09 9.84 2.68
CA LEU A 214 -10.73 9.39 3.03
C LEU A 214 -9.72 10.54 3.11
N ASN A 215 -9.98 11.66 2.44
CA ASN A 215 -9.10 12.83 2.42
C ASN A 215 -9.53 13.93 3.42
N VAL A 216 -10.53 13.69 4.27
CA VAL A 216 -11.10 14.73 5.16
C VAL A 216 -10.08 15.37 6.09
N ASN A 217 -9.07 14.62 6.54
CA ASN A 217 -8.00 15.14 7.41
C ASN A 217 -6.71 15.54 6.66
N VAL A 218 -6.71 15.50 5.33
CA VAL A 218 -5.52 15.79 4.51
C VAL A 218 -5.53 17.24 4.05
N THR A 219 -4.68 18.05 4.67
CA THR A 219 -4.55 19.49 4.38
C THR A 219 -3.60 19.77 3.19
N ALA A 220 -3.65 21.00 2.64
CA ALA A 220 -2.72 21.43 1.60
C ALA A 220 -1.25 21.38 2.07
N ALA A 221 -0.96 21.82 3.30
CA ALA A 221 0.39 21.77 3.88
C ALA A 221 0.93 20.33 3.99
N MET A 222 0.05 19.36 4.27
CA MET A 222 0.41 17.94 4.29
C MET A 222 0.71 17.41 2.88
N ARG A 223 -0.03 17.85 1.86
CA ARG A 223 0.25 17.50 0.45
C ARG A 223 1.59 18.07 0.01
N GLU A 224 1.88 19.34 0.31
CA GLU A 224 3.18 19.94 0.03
C GLU A 224 4.32 19.20 0.74
N GLN A 225 4.11 18.77 1.99
CA GLN A 225 5.10 17.95 2.69
C GLN A 225 5.30 16.60 2.02
N ALA A 226 4.24 15.94 1.57
CA ALA A 226 4.33 14.70 0.82
C ALA A 226 5.10 14.88 -0.51
N GLU A 227 4.91 15.99 -1.22
CA GLU A 227 5.70 16.32 -2.42
C GLU A 227 7.19 16.52 -2.11
N ARG A 228 7.51 17.22 -1.01
CA ARG A 228 8.90 17.38 -0.54
C ARG A 228 9.51 16.03 -0.22
N ASN A 229 8.81 15.18 0.52
CA ASN A 229 9.26 13.83 0.85
C ASN A 229 9.51 13.02 -0.44
N ARG A 230 8.56 13.03 -1.39
CA ARG A 230 8.70 12.32 -2.66
C ARG A 230 9.89 12.82 -3.47
N THR A 231 10.12 14.14 -3.50
CA THR A 231 11.25 14.74 -4.20
C THR A 231 12.59 14.33 -3.57
N ALA A 232 12.66 14.24 -2.24
CA ALA A 232 13.84 13.79 -1.51
C ALA A 232 14.17 12.30 -1.73
N LEU A 233 13.25 11.51 -2.30
CA LEU A 233 13.50 10.12 -2.63
C LEU A 233 14.32 9.90 -3.89
N LYS A 234 14.57 10.96 -4.68
CA LYS A 234 15.34 10.88 -5.92
C LYS A 234 16.81 10.58 -5.65
N VAL A 235 17.31 9.52 -6.27
CA VAL A 235 18.74 9.16 -6.36
C VAL A 235 19.01 8.94 -7.85
N ASP A 236 19.96 9.69 -8.41
CA ASP A 236 20.26 9.68 -9.85
C ASP A 236 19.01 9.92 -10.74
N GLY A 237 18.09 10.77 -10.27
CA GLY A 237 16.85 11.10 -10.97
C GLY A 237 15.74 10.06 -10.85
N LEU A 238 16.01 8.90 -10.23
CA LEU A 238 15.04 7.83 -10.01
C LEU A 238 14.55 7.81 -8.56
N ILE A 239 13.27 7.54 -8.35
CA ILE A 239 12.74 7.36 -7.01
C ILE A 239 13.23 6.03 -6.46
N THR A 240 13.80 6.06 -5.27
CA THR A 240 14.21 4.86 -4.52
C THR A 240 13.53 4.91 -3.17
N GLU A 241 12.91 3.82 -2.72
CA GLU A 241 12.34 3.67 -1.37
C GLU A 241 13.13 2.60 -0.62
N GLY A 242 13.32 2.76 0.70
CA GLY A 242 14.06 1.81 1.54
C GLY A 242 13.20 1.24 2.65
N TYR A 243 13.41 -0.04 2.97
CA TYR A 243 12.58 -0.82 3.88
C TYR A 243 13.42 -1.76 4.73
N ARG A 244 12.83 -2.24 5.83
CA ARG A 244 13.47 -3.19 6.75
C ARG A 244 12.56 -4.39 6.96
N PHE A 245 13.08 -5.60 6.83
CA PHE A 245 12.37 -6.79 7.26
C PHE A 245 12.25 -6.80 8.78
N VAL A 246 11.15 -7.37 9.26
CA VAL A 246 10.96 -7.57 10.69
C VAL A 246 10.30 -8.91 10.94
N ASP A 247 10.75 -9.57 12.01
CA ASP A 247 10.08 -10.77 12.51
C ASP A 247 8.60 -10.48 12.81
N PRO A 248 7.64 -11.32 12.38
CA PRO A 248 6.23 -11.07 12.64
C PRO A 248 5.88 -10.85 14.11
N ALA A 249 6.48 -11.58 15.07
CA ALA A 249 6.20 -11.36 16.49
C ALA A 249 6.74 -10.01 16.96
N GLN A 250 7.86 -9.56 16.40
CA GLN A 250 8.39 -8.23 16.67
C GLN A 250 7.54 -7.12 16.03
N SER A 251 6.96 -7.35 14.84
CA SER A 251 6.10 -6.35 14.18
C SER A 251 4.81 -6.10 14.97
N LEU A 252 4.23 -7.15 15.57
CA LEU A 252 3.03 -7.01 16.41
C LEU A 252 3.25 -6.17 17.67
N LYS A 253 4.50 -6.07 18.16
CA LYS A 253 4.85 -5.18 19.29
C LYS A 253 4.94 -3.70 18.89
N CYS A 254 4.92 -3.39 17.59
CA CYS A 254 5.01 -2.05 17.04
C CYS A 254 3.65 -1.50 16.54
N LEU A 255 2.58 -2.28 16.69
CA LEU A 255 1.20 -1.78 16.63
C LEU A 255 0.99 -0.72 17.70
#